data_AF-A0A3D4ZSL2-F1
#
_entry.id   AF-A0A3D4ZSL2-F1
#
_cell.length_a   1.000
_cell.length_b   1.000
_cell.length_c   1.000
_cell.angle_alpha   90.00
_cell.angle_beta   90.00
_cell.angle_gamma   90.00
#
_symmetry.space_group_name_H-M   'P 1'
#
loop_
_entity.id
_entity.type
_entity.pdbx_description
1 polymer ?
#
loop_
_entity_poly.entity_id
_entity_poly.type
_entity_poly.pdbx_seq_one_letter_code
_entity_poly.pdbx_strand_id
1 'polypeptide(L)'
;MAQAGLCWPGSVVFKSGCFMRILQIASLAFITGFSGAVMPGTMLVLTIGQVSAHGFWAAPAIVIGHALLELLVVLALIGGLRHVLRSNAVRGGVGIIGGAALIYMGYDMLRNALGVQVELTQSDAALPLGYLILQGAAVCIVNPYFTAWWATIGVGQMAHLQPRTAGEYLAFYLAHEASDLVWYSFVGIIVVLGATALNLTVLVMVCGALVAVLGGWFIYTGIGFVRGRGDDAQPPTGAEYDSEHDRAQSTAIANEAGVSHDGGSHRD
;
A
#
# COMPACT_ATOMS: atom_id res chain seq x y z
N MET A 1 -40.61 -16.40 35.98
CA MET A 1 -41.41 -15.25 35.50
C MET A 1 -40.87 -14.85 34.14
N ALA A 2 -41.67 -15.07 33.11
CA ALA A 2 -41.33 -14.78 31.72
C ALA A 2 -41.51 -13.28 31.42
N GLN A 3 -40.54 -12.66 30.76
CA GLN A 3 -40.76 -11.42 30.01
C GLN A 3 -40.52 -11.71 28.53
N ALA A 4 -41.62 -11.74 27.79
CA ALA A 4 -41.64 -11.77 26.35
C ALA A 4 -41.20 -10.40 25.81
N GLY A 5 -40.04 -10.38 25.15
CA GLY A 5 -39.58 -9.22 24.37
C GLY A 5 -40.15 -9.29 22.95
N LEU A 6 -40.91 -8.26 22.60
CA LEU A 6 -41.60 -8.02 21.34
C LEU A 6 -40.61 -7.99 20.14
N CYS A 7 -40.74 -8.92 19.18
CA CYS A 7 -40.01 -8.83 17.91
C CYS A 7 -40.71 -7.84 16.97
N TRP A 8 -40.06 -6.73 16.65
CA TRP A 8 -40.48 -5.79 15.62
C TRP A 8 -40.06 -6.29 14.23
N PRO A 9 -40.98 -6.43 13.25
CA PRO A 9 -40.62 -6.85 11.90
C PRO A 9 -40.17 -5.62 11.11
N GLY A 10 -38.86 -5.37 11.04
CA GLY A 10 -38.37 -4.26 10.22
C GLY A 10 -36.92 -3.82 10.41
N SER A 11 -36.10 -4.51 11.21
CA SER A 11 -34.67 -4.21 11.21
C SER A 11 -34.05 -4.78 9.95
N VAL A 12 -33.80 -3.89 8.99
CA VAL A 12 -32.72 -4.07 8.02
C VAL A 12 -31.45 -4.15 8.86
N VAL A 13 -31.11 -5.36 9.31
CA VAL A 13 -29.79 -5.64 9.87
C VAL A 13 -28.84 -5.54 8.69
N PHE A 14 -28.46 -4.31 8.35
CA PHE A 14 -27.22 -4.06 7.66
C PHE A 14 -26.19 -4.89 8.42
N LYS A 15 -25.54 -5.85 7.76
CA LYS A 15 -24.47 -6.64 8.39
C LYS A 15 -23.42 -5.62 8.82
N SER A 16 -23.47 -5.13 10.07
CA SER A 16 -22.59 -4.09 10.57
C SER A 16 -21.12 -4.47 10.40
N GLY A 17 -20.83 -5.78 10.43
CA GLY A 17 -19.49 -6.31 10.13
C GLY A 17 -19.04 -6.16 8.67
N CYS A 18 -19.94 -6.22 7.69
CA CYS A 18 -19.60 -6.05 6.26
C CYS A 18 -19.24 -4.58 5.97
N PHE A 19 -20.08 -3.66 6.43
CA PHE A 19 -19.84 -2.22 6.27
C PHE A 19 -18.57 -1.78 6.99
N MET A 20 -18.37 -2.20 8.24
CA MET A 20 -17.17 -1.87 9.02
C MET A 20 -15.89 -2.38 8.32
N ARG A 21 -15.94 -3.58 7.72
CA ARG A 21 -14.81 -4.15 6.99
C ARG A 21 -14.48 -3.38 5.72
N ILE A 22 -15.49 -3.00 4.94
CA ILE A 22 -15.31 -2.17 3.74
C ILE A 22 -14.67 -0.83 4.13
N LEU A 23 -15.17 -0.20 5.20
CA LEU A 23 -14.64 1.06 5.71
C LEU A 23 -13.18 0.94 6.16
N GLN A 24 -12.84 -0.14 6.86
CA GLN A 24 -11.46 -0.42 7.28
C GLN A 24 -10.52 -0.58 6.08
N ILE A 25 -10.95 -1.35 5.07
CA ILE A 25 -10.18 -1.55 3.83
C ILE A 25 -9.97 -0.23 3.10
N ALA A 26 -11.04 0.55 2.91
CA ALA A 26 -10.96 1.85 2.26
C ALA A 26 -10.04 2.81 3.02
N SER A 27 -10.17 2.88 4.35
CA SER A 27 -9.37 3.81 5.17
C SER A 27 -7.88 3.48 5.09
N LEU A 28 -7.52 2.20 5.21
CA LEU A 28 -6.12 1.77 5.10
C LEU A 28 -5.59 2.01 3.68
N ALA A 29 -6.36 1.65 2.65
CA ALA A 29 -5.96 1.86 1.26
C ALA A 29 -5.74 3.34 0.92
N PHE A 30 -6.60 4.23 1.42
CA PHE A 30 -6.47 5.68 1.24
C PHE A 30 -5.23 6.24 1.95
N ILE A 31 -5.03 5.88 3.22
CA ILE A 31 -3.88 6.39 4.00
C ILE A 31 -2.57 5.88 3.40
N THR A 32 -2.50 4.61 3.04
CA THR A 32 -1.30 4.02 2.45
C THR A 32 -1.08 4.50 1.01
N GLY A 33 -2.14 4.82 0.26
CA GLY A 33 -2.02 5.39 -1.08
C GLY A 33 -1.25 6.72 -1.12
N PHE A 34 -1.37 7.56 -0.08
CA PHE A 34 -0.54 8.76 0.03
C PHE A 34 0.97 8.48 0.03
N SER A 35 1.41 7.31 0.50
CA SER A 35 2.83 6.95 0.42
C SER A 35 3.30 6.83 -1.04
N GLY A 36 2.42 6.38 -1.93
CA GLY A 36 2.61 6.37 -3.37
C GLY A 36 2.56 7.80 -3.94
N ALA A 37 1.43 8.48 -3.74
CA ALA A 37 1.13 9.77 -4.35
C ALA A 37 2.12 10.88 -3.99
N VAL A 38 2.50 10.98 -2.71
CA VAL A 38 3.41 12.02 -2.20
C VAL A 38 4.83 11.81 -2.71
N MET A 39 5.18 10.59 -3.08
CA MET A 39 6.55 10.33 -3.50
C MET A 39 6.82 11.05 -4.83
N PRO A 40 7.80 11.93 -4.85
CA PRO A 40 8.10 12.71 -6.02
C PRO A 40 8.69 11.87 -7.16
N GLY A 41 8.14 12.02 -8.36
CA GLY A 41 8.54 11.26 -9.54
C GLY A 41 8.04 11.90 -10.84
N THR A 42 8.10 11.14 -11.93
CA THR A 42 7.75 11.60 -13.29
C THR A 42 6.33 12.14 -13.40
N MET A 43 5.36 11.55 -12.71
CA MET A 43 3.97 12.01 -12.71
C MET A 43 3.82 13.39 -12.03
N LEU A 44 4.59 13.67 -10.98
CA LEU A 44 4.59 14.98 -10.32
C LEU A 44 5.14 16.07 -11.24
N VAL A 45 6.25 15.79 -11.94
CA VAL A 45 6.83 16.72 -12.92
C VAL A 45 5.84 16.99 -14.07
N LEU A 46 5.24 15.94 -14.64
CA LEU A 46 4.21 16.06 -15.67
C LEU A 46 3.02 16.91 -15.18
N THR A 47 2.56 16.65 -13.95
CA THR A 47 1.43 17.38 -13.36
C THR A 47 1.76 18.86 -13.20
N ILE A 48 2.92 19.22 -12.66
CA ILE A 48 3.30 20.63 -12.50
C ILE A 48 3.41 21.32 -13.86
N GLY A 49 4.09 20.72 -14.84
CA GLY A 49 4.25 21.30 -16.17
C GLY A 49 2.92 21.52 -16.88
N GLN A 50 2.06 20.50 -16.90
CA GLN A 50 0.77 20.58 -17.60
C GLN A 50 -0.27 21.41 -16.85
N VAL A 51 -0.26 21.44 -15.51
CA VAL A 51 -1.12 22.38 -14.76
C VAL A 51 -0.69 23.82 -14.99
N SER A 52 0.62 24.09 -15.11
CA SER A 52 1.11 25.43 -15.44
C SER A 52 0.69 25.88 -16.85
N ALA A 53 0.52 24.94 -17.79
CA ALA A 53 0.16 25.23 -19.18
C ALA A 53 -1.36 25.21 -19.46
N HIS A 54 -2.11 24.31 -18.82
CA HIS A 54 -3.55 24.04 -19.08
C HIS A 54 -4.47 24.40 -17.90
N GLY A 55 -3.91 24.80 -16.76
CA GLY A 55 -4.66 25.00 -15.52
C GLY A 55 -5.01 23.70 -14.81
N PHE A 56 -5.87 23.83 -13.78
CA PHE A 56 -6.15 22.76 -12.81
C PHE A 56 -6.57 21.42 -13.42
N TRP A 57 -7.34 21.43 -14.51
CA TRP A 57 -7.91 20.22 -15.12
C TRP A 57 -6.87 19.23 -15.66
N ALA A 58 -5.62 19.67 -15.86
CA ALA A 58 -4.53 18.76 -16.20
C ALA A 58 -4.27 17.71 -15.11
N ALA A 59 -4.37 18.09 -13.82
CA ALA A 59 -4.08 17.17 -12.71
C ALA A 59 -5.08 15.99 -12.65
N PRO A 60 -6.42 16.19 -12.60
CA PRO A 60 -7.37 15.08 -12.64
C PRO A 60 -7.27 14.23 -13.90
N ALA A 61 -6.99 14.84 -15.07
CA ALA A 61 -6.84 14.08 -16.32
C ALA A 61 -5.64 13.11 -16.28
N ILE A 62 -4.51 13.54 -15.74
CA ILE A 62 -3.32 12.69 -15.55
C ILE A 62 -3.64 11.54 -14.57
N VAL A 63 -4.31 11.85 -13.45
CA VAL A 63 -4.70 10.85 -12.44
C VAL A 63 -5.67 9.81 -13.02
N ILE A 64 -6.60 10.20 -13.89
CA ILE A 64 -7.48 9.23 -14.58
C ILE A 64 -6.65 8.24 -15.43
N GLY A 65 -5.59 8.72 -16.09
CA GLY A 65 -4.66 7.86 -16.82
C GLY A 65 -3.97 6.83 -15.93
N HIS A 66 -3.47 7.28 -14.79
CA HIS A 66 -2.90 6.43 -13.75
C HIS A 66 -3.90 5.40 -13.24
N ALA A 67 -5.12 5.83 -12.90
CA ALA A 67 -6.18 4.97 -12.40
C ALA A 67 -6.52 3.83 -13.37
N LEU A 68 -6.58 4.13 -14.67
CA LEU A 68 -6.83 3.13 -15.71
C LEU A 68 -5.70 2.08 -15.78
N LEU A 69 -4.44 2.50 -15.69
CA LEU A 69 -3.31 1.57 -15.64
C LEU A 69 -3.36 0.71 -14.37
N GLU A 70 -3.62 1.35 -13.23
CA GLU A 70 -3.67 0.69 -11.94
C GLU A 70 -4.81 -0.34 -11.86
N LEU A 71 -5.96 -0.03 -12.45
CA LEU A 71 -7.06 -1.00 -12.58
C LEU A 71 -6.60 -2.29 -13.28
N LEU A 72 -5.78 -2.18 -14.34
CA LEU A 72 -5.22 -3.35 -15.02
C LEU A 72 -4.30 -4.15 -14.09
N VAL A 73 -3.48 -3.47 -13.28
CA VAL A 73 -2.61 -4.11 -12.29
C VAL A 73 -3.43 -4.84 -11.22
N VAL A 74 -4.45 -4.18 -10.64
CA VAL A 74 -5.34 -4.77 -9.64
C VAL A 74 -6.06 -5.99 -10.19
N LEU A 75 -6.62 -5.91 -11.41
CA LEU A 75 -7.27 -7.04 -12.06
C LEU A 75 -6.31 -8.20 -12.31
N ALA A 76 -5.07 -7.93 -12.73
CA ALA A 76 -4.04 -8.94 -12.89
C ALA A 76 -3.69 -9.63 -11.55
N LEU A 77 -3.60 -8.87 -10.46
CA LEU A 77 -3.37 -9.40 -9.12
C LEU A 77 -4.53 -10.27 -8.61
N ILE A 78 -5.77 -9.88 -8.90
CA ILE A 78 -6.98 -10.67 -8.59
C ILE A 78 -6.98 -11.97 -9.41
N GLY A 79 -6.57 -11.92 -10.69
CA GLY A 79 -6.52 -13.05 -11.61
C GLY A 79 -5.50 -14.15 -11.28
N GLY A 80 -4.81 -14.08 -10.14
CA GLY A 80 -3.93 -15.14 -9.64
C GLY A 80 -2.44 -14.80 -9.67
N LEU A 81 -2.06 -13.61 -10.14
CA LEU A 81 -0.67 -13.16 -10.14
C LEU A 81 -0.07 -13.08 -8.72
N ARG A 82 -0.93 -13.03 -7.69
CA ARG A 82 -0.55 -13.15 -6.27
C ARG A 82 0.26 -14.43 -5.95
N HIS A 83 -0.01 -15.56 -6.61
CA HIS A 83 0.75 -16.80 -6.37
C HIS A 83 2.18 -16.70 -6.94
N VAL A 84 2.32 -16.05 -8.11
CA VAL A 84 3.61 -15.81 -8.76
C VAL A 84 4.46 -14.81 -7.94
N LEU A 85 3.86 -13.71 -7.49
CA LEU A 85 4.53 -12.69 -6.67
C LEU A 85 4.89 -13.16 -5.25
N ARG A 86 4.40 -14.32 -4.80
CA ARG A 86 4.78 -14.90 -3.50
C ARG A 86 6.07 -15.72 -3.53
N SER A 87 6.54 -16.12 -4.71
CA SER A 87 7.78 -16.90 -4.78
C SER A 87 8.98 -16.03 -4.39
N ASN A 88 9.88 -16.58 -3.57
CA ASN A 88 11.10 -15.88 -3.13
C ASN A 88 11.97 -15.45 -4.33
N ALA A 89 11.95 -16.24 -5.42
CA ALA A 89 12.62 -15.91 -6.67
C ALA A 89 12.01 -14.67 -7.35
N VAL A 90 10.68 -14.58 -7.47
CA VAL A 90 10.02 -13.42 -8.08
C VAL A 90 10.16 -12.18 -7.18
N ARG A 91 9.98 -12.32 -5.86
CA ARG A 91 10.17 -11.20 -4.91
C ARG A 91 11.60 -10.68 -4.94
N GLY A 92 12.57 -11.59 -4.96
CA GLY A 92 13.98 -11.27 -5.08
C GLY A 92 14.32 -10.59 -6.40
N GLY A 93 13.83 -11.14 -7.51
CA GLY A 93 13.99 -10.58 -8.85
C GLY A 93 13.37 -9.19 -8.98
N VAL A 94 12.15 -8.99 -8.50
CA VAL A 94 11.48 -7.69 -8.50
C VAL A 94 12.22 -6.69 -7.59
N GLY A 95 12.70 -7.12 -6.42
CA GLY A 95 13.50 -6.28 -5.54
C GLY A 95 14.81 -5.81 -6.19
N ILE A 96 15.52 -6.71 -6.86
CA ILE A 96 16.79 -6.38 -7.53
C ILE A 96 16.55 -5.53 -8.78
N ILE A 97 15.66 -5.95 -9.69
CA ILE A 97 15.40 -5.25 -10.96
C ILE A 97 14.74 -3.90 -10.69
N GLY A 98 13.70 -3.88 -9.84
CA GLY A 98 13.01 -2.66 -9.44
C GLY A 98 13.93 -1.72 -8.66
N GLY A 99 14.75 -2.24 -7.75
CA GLY A 99 15.72 -1.44 -7.02
C GLY A 99 16.82 -0.84 -7.90
N ALA A 100 17.32 -1.58 -8.90
CA ALA A 100 18.26 -1.06 -9.89
C ALA A 100 17.63 0.04 -10.76
N ALA A 101 16.38 -0.15 -11.18
CA ALA A 101 15.65 0.86 -11.94
C ALA A 101 15.37 2.13 -11.11
N LEU A 102 15.07 2.00 -9.81
CA LEU A 102 14.95 3.12 -8.87
C LEU A 102 16.27 3.87 -8.71
N ILE A 103 17.41 3.17 -8.56
CA ILE A 103 18.73 3.83 -8.51
C ILE A 103 19.00 4.59 -9.81
N TYR A 104 18.73 3.98 -10.96
CA TYR A 104 18.90 4.63 -12.26
C TYR A 104 18.04 5.90 -12.36
N MET A 105 16.77 5.82 -11.98
CA MET A 105 15.87 6.97 -11.97
C MET A 105 16.27 8.05 -10.98
N GLY A 106 16.65 7.67 -9.76
CA GLY A 106 17.14 8.62 -8.77
C GLY A 106 18.37 9.36 -9.29
N TYR A 107 19.31 8.63 -9.90
CA TYR A 107 20.47 9.21 -10.58
C TYR A 107 20.07 10.12 -11.76
N ASP A 108 19.09 9.71 -12.57
CA ASP A 108 18.56 10.49 -13.69
C ASP A 108 17.93 11.81 -13.23
N MET A 109 17.15 11.78 -12.15
CA MET A 109 16.58 12.97 -11.54
C MET A 109 17.68 13.88 -10.99
N LEU A 110 18.71 13.32 -10.35
CA LEU A 110 19.83 14.10 -9.81
C LEU A 110 20.65 14.77 -10.92
N ARG A 111 20.98 14.05 -12.01
CA ARG A 111 21.75 14.62 -13.12
C ARG A 111 20.97 15.69 -13.89
N ASN A 112 19.65 15.53 -14.00
CA ASN A 112 18.80 16.40 -14.80
C ASN A 112 18.11 17.50 -13.97
N ALA A 113 18.23 17.53 -12.65
CA ALA A 113 17.56 18.50 -11.78
C ALA A 113 17.84 19.97 -12.15
N LEU A 114 19.05 20.27 -12.64
CA LEU A 114 19.41 21.60 -13.15
C LEU A 114 18.74 21.92 -14.50
N GLY A 115 18.47 20.90 -15.32
CA GLY A 115 17.74 21.01 -16.59
C GLY A 115 16.21 21.13 -16.41
N VAL A 116 15.65 20.61 -15.31
CA VAL A 116 14.21 20.69 -15.01
C VAL A 116 13.69 22.13 -14.97
N GLN A 117 14.48 23.09 -14.47
CA GLN A 117 14.08 24.50 -14.56
C GLN A 117 14.06 25.00 -16.00
N VAL A 118 15.03 24.58 -16.81
CA VAL A 118 15.17 25.04 -18.20
C VAL A 118 14.08 24.46 -19.11
N GLU A 119 13.64 23.22 -18.85
CA GLU A 119 12.63 22.51 -19.63
C GLU A 119 11.20 22.98 -19.28
N LEU A 120 10.90 23.22 -17.99
CA LEU A 120 9.62 23.82 -17.58
C LEU A 120 9.46 25.28 -18.05
N THR A 121 10.57 25.99 -18.26
CA THR A 121 10.56 27.36 -18.80
C THR A 121 10.44 27.38 -20.33
N GLN A 122 10.79 26.28 -21.01
CA GLN A 122 10.65 26.13 -22.46
C GLN A 122 9.43 25.27 -22.81
N SER A 123 8.26 25.88 -22.69
CA SER A 123 7.10 25.65 -23.56
C SER A 123 6.85 24.20 -24.02
N ASP A 124 6.36 23.34 -23.14
CA ASP A 124 5.50 22.25 -23.63
C ASP A 124 4.14 22.86 -23.96
N ALA A 125 3.82 22.90 -25.26
CA ALA A 125 2.51 23.29 -25.72
C ALA A 125 1.45 22.49 -24.96
N ALA A 126 0.45 23.21 -24.45
CA ALA A 126 -0.60 22.68 -23.62
C ALA A 126 -1.24 21.44 -24.31
N LEU A 127 -1.05 20.24 -23.77
CA LEU A 127 -1.52 19.00 -24.39
C LEU A 127 -3.05 18.80 -24.22
N PRO A 128 -3.78 18.29 -25.22
CA PRO A 128 -5.21 18.00 -25.06
C PRO A 128 -5.50 17.06 -23.87
N LEU A 129 -6.58 17.29 -23.12
CA LEU A 129 -6.93 16.49 -21.92
C LEU A 129 -6.96 14.98 -22.19
N GLY A 130 -7.47 14.54 -23.34
CA GLY A 130 -7.47 13.12 -23.71
C GLY A 130 -6.05 12.53 -23.86
N TYR A 131 -5.10 13.34 -24.33
CA TYR A 131 -3.70 12.93 -24.42
C TYR A 131 -3.01 12.95 -23.05
N LEU A 132 -3.45 13.81 -22.12
CA LEU A 132 -2.98 13.79 -20.73
C LEU A 132 -3.36 12.52 -19.98
N ILE A 133 -4.52 11.92 -20.27
CA ILE A 133 -4.89 10.60 -19.74
C ILE A 133 -3.89 9.55 -20.23
N LEU A 134 -3.54 9.55 -21.52
CA LEU A 134 -2.57 8.60 -22.07
C LEU A 134 -1.16 8.82 -21.47
N GLN A 135 -0.74 10.08 -21.35
CA GLN A 135 0.52 10.47 -20.72
C GLN A 135 0.57 10.02 -19.26
N GLY A 136 -0.50 10.19 -18.48
CA GLY A 136 -0.60 9.72 -17.10
C GLY A 136 -0.36 8.22 -16.97
N ALA A 137 -0.98 7.40 -17.83
CA ALA A 137 -0.69 5.97 -17.88
C ALA A 137 0.76 5.68 -18.30
N ALA A 138 1.23 6.33 -19.36
CA ALA A 138 2.57 6.09 -19.93
C ALA A 138 3.68 6.43 -18.94
N VAL A 139 3.60 7.58 -18.26
CA VAL A 139 4.62 8.00 -17.27
C VAL A 139 4.65 7.06 -16.06
N CYS A 140 3.54 6.43 -15.69
CA CYS A 140 3.49 5.43 -14.64
C CYS A 140 4.12 4.10 -15.05
N ILE A 141 3.91 3.64 -16.29
CA ILE A 141 4.53 2.41 -16.81
C ILE A 141 6.06 2.53 -16.79
N VAL A 142 6.58 3.68 -17.24
CA VAL A 142 8.03 3.93 -17.26
C VAL A 142 8.59 4.31 -15.88
N ASN A 143 7.72 4.54 -14.88
CA ASN A 143 8.13 4.85 -13.52
C ASN A 143 8.36 3.54 -12.71
N PRO A 144 9.61 3.16 -12.43
CA PRO A 144 9.95 2.00 -11.63
C PRO A 144 9.44 2.13 -10.19
N TYR A 145 9.16 3.34 -9.68
CA TYR A 145 8.50 3.49 -8.39
C TYR A 145 7.09 2.93 -8.39
N PHE A 146 6.28 3.23 -9.42
CA PHE A 146 4.93 2.68 -9.53
C PHE A 146 4.97 1.15 -9.48
N THR A 147 5.89 0.55 -10.24
CA THR A 147 6.05 -0.91 -10.29
C THR A 147 6.57 -1.47 -8.95
N ALA A 148 7.57 -0.84 -8.34
CA ALA A 148 8.16 -1.27 -7.07
C ALA A 148 7.17 -1.13 -5.89
N TRP A 149 6.39 -0.04 -5.85
CA TRP A 149 5.34 0.20 -4.87
C TRP A 149 4.28 -0.89 -4.95
N TRP A 150 3.79 -1.19 -6.16
CA TRP A 150 2.81 -2.26 -6.37
C TRP A 150 3.34 -3.64 -5.98
N ALA A 151 4.59 -3.93 -6.34
CA ALA A 151 5.23 -5.20 -5.99
C ALA A 151 5.45 -5.41 -4.48
N THR A 152 5.47 -4.33 -3.69
CA THR A 152 5.72 -4.41 -2.24
C THR A 152 4.54 -3.98 -1.42
N ILE A 153 4.30 -2.67 -1.32
CA ILE A 153 3.26 -2.08 -0.50
C ILE A 153 1.89 -2.49 -1.02
N GLY A 154 1.64 -2.38 -2.33
CA GLY A 154 0.36 -2.75 -2.95
C GLY A 154 -0.01 -4.22 -2.70
N VAL A 155 0.88 -5.14 -3.07
CA VAL A 155 0.70 -6.59 -2.84
C VAL A 155 0.64 -6.95 -1.36
N GLY A 156 1.49 -6.34 -0.54
CA GLY A 156 1.52 -6.55 0.92
C GLY A 156 0.22 -6.12 1.58
N GLN A 157 -0.30 -4.95 1.20
CA GLN A 157 -1.57 -4.44 1.67
C GLN A 157 -2.74 -5.33 1.24
N MET A 158 -2.78 -5.76 -0.03
CA MET A 158 -3.79 -6.73 -0.51
C MET A 158 -3.67 -8.10 0.19
N ALA A 159 -2.49 -8.47 0.68
CA ALA A 159 -2.27 -9.69 1.46
C ALA A 159 -2.69 -9.55 2.93
N HIS A 160 -2.49 -8.36 3.51
CA HIS A 160 -2.92 -8.05 4.87
C HIS A 160 -4.45 -7.92 4.96
N LEU A 161 -5.06 -7.14 4.07
CA LEU A 161 -6.50 -6.86 4.08
C LEU A 161 -7.36 -8.04 3.60
N GLN A 162 -6.79 -8.91 2.77
CA GLN A 162 -7.43 -10.07 2.15
C GLN A 162 -8.85 -9.79 1.61
N PRO A 163 -9.06 -8.85 0.66
CA PRO A 163 -10.38 -8.60 0.11
C PRO A 163 -10.97 -9.89 -0.49
N ARG A 164 -12.25 -10.16 -0.24
CA ARG A 164 -12.95 -11.40 -0.62
C ARG A 164 -14.15 -11.15 -1.53
N THR A 165 -14.73 -9.96 -1.48
CA THR A 165 -15.91 -9.62 -2.28
C THR A 165 -15.59 -8.52 -3.28
N ALA A 166 -16.36 -8.43 -4.36
CA ALA A 166 -16.21 -7.37 -5.36
C ALA A 166 -16.29 -5.96 -4.74
N GLY A 167 -17.17 -5.76 -3.76
CA GLY A 167 -17.31 -4.49 -3.04
C GLY A 167 -16.06 -4.12 -2.24
N GLU A 168 -15.35 -5.08 -1.66
CA GLU A 168 -14.11 -4.83 -0.92
C GLU A 168 -12.94 -4.50 -1.85
N TYR A 169 -12.84 -5.18 -3.00
CA TYR A 169 -11.84 -4.83 -4.03
C TYR A 169 -12.10 -3.45 -4.62
N LEU A 170 -13.38 -3.12 -4.89
CA LEU A 170 -13.75 -1.81 -5.40
C LEU A 170 -13.46 -0.71 -4.36
N ALA A 171 -13.79 -0.95 -3.09
CA ALA A 171 -13.49 0.00 -2.01
C ALA A 171 -11.99 0.22 -1.83
N PHE A 172 -11.18 -0.85 -1.92
CA PHE A 172 -9.72 -0.76 -1.91
C PHE A 172 -9.21 0.13 -3.05
N TYR A 173 -9.61 -0.18 -4.28
CA TYR A 173 -9.13 0.53 -5.48
C TYR A 173 -9.57 2.00 -5.48
N LEU A 174 -10.86 2.28 -5.28
CA LEU A 174 -11.36 3.66 -5.29
C LEU A 174 -10.77 4.50 -4.16
N ALA A 175 -10.54 3.91 -2.99
CA ALA A 175 -9.93 4.63 -1.89
C ALA A 175 -8.43 4.88 -2.11
N HIS A 176 -7.72 3.96 -2.78
CA HIS A 176 -6.34 4.20 -3.20
C HIS A 176 -6.26 5.38 -4.19
N GLU A 177 -7.01 5.30 -5.30
CA GLU A 177 -7.04 6.34 -6.33
C GLU A 177 -7.51 7.70 -5.81
N ALA A 178 -8.39 7.71 -4.81
CA ALA A 178 -8.79 8.94 -4.15
C ALA A 178 -7.61 9.65 -3.47
N SER A 179 -6.61 8.91 -2.99
CA SER A 179 -5.41 9.51 -2.38
C SER A 179 -4.56 10.23 -3.42
N ASP A 180 -4.34 9.62 -4.60
CA ASP A 180 -3.65 10.24 -5.73
C ASP A 180 -4.41 11.47 -6.22
N LEU A 181 -5.73 11.34 -6.40
CA LEU A 181 -6.55 12.47 -6.84
C LEU A 181 -6.49 13.64 -5.85
N VAL A 182 -6.58 13.38 -4.54
CA VAL A 182 -6.48 14.42 -3.51
C VAL A 182 -5.11 15.10 -3.56
N TRP A 183 -4.03 14.31 -3.62
CA TRP A 183 -2.68 14.84 -3.63
C TRP A 183 -2.38 15.66 -4.89
N TYR A 184 -2.62 15.11 -6.09
CA TYR A 184 -2.33 15.80 -7.33
C TYR A 184 -3.27 16.98 -7.58
N SER A 185 -4.52 16.94 -7.09
CA SER A 185 -5.39 18.12 -7.07
C SER A 185 -4.84 19.20 -6.15
N PHE A 186 -4.35 18.83 -4.96
CA PHE A 186 -3.73 19.77 -4.04
C PHE A 186 -2.50 20.45 -4.66
N VAL A 187 -1.59 19.67 -5.27
CA VAL A 187 -0.45 20.20 -6.03
C VAL A 187 -0.93 21.10 -7.16
N GLY A 188 -1.94 20.67 -7.92
CA GLY A 188 -2.49 21.45 -9.03
C GLY A 188 -3.04 22.81 -8.57
N ILE A 189 -3.74 22.84 -7.43
CA ILE A 189 -4.24 24.08 -6.82
C ILE A 189 -3.07 25.00 -6.44
N ILE A 190 -2.02 24.48 -5.81
CA ILE A 190 -0.82 25.26 -5.44
C ILE A 190 -0.17 25.90 -6.68
N VAL A 191 -0.05 25.14 -7.77
CA VAL A 191 0.54 25.61 -9.03
C VAL A 191 -0.35 26.69 -9.67
N VAL A 192 -1.67 26.48 -9.75
CA VAL A 192 -2.61 27.47 -10.32
C VAL A 192 -2.66 28.76 -9.49
N LEU A 193 -2.58 28.64 -8.16
CA LEU A 193 -2.56 29.80 -7.26
C LEU A 193 -1.20 30.53 -7.24
N GLY A 194 -0.21 30.06 -8.03
CA GLY A 194 1.04 30.76 -8.24
C GLY A 194 1.92 30.81 -6.99
N ALA A 195 1.97 29.74 -6.18
CA ALA A 195 2.89 29.67 -5.05
C ALA A 195 4.35 29.62 -5.55
N THR A 196 4.94 30.79 -5.77
CA THR A 196 6.31 31.07 -6.23
C THR A 196 7.41 30.63 -5.24
N ALA A 197 7.07 29.87 -4.20
CA ALA A 197 7.97 29.55 -3.09
C ALA A 197 8.70 28.20 -3.22
N LEU A 198 8.32 27.32 -4.16
CA LEU A 198 8.94 26.00 -4.29
C LEU A 198 10.11 26.04 -5.28
N ASN A 199 11.32 25.90 -4.74
CA ASN A 199 12.49 25.62 -5.56
C ASN A 199 12.39 24.17 -6.08
N LEU A 200 11.80 24.02 -7.26
CA LEU A 200 11.58 22.71 -7.90
C LEU A 200 12.86 21.90 -8.07
N THR A 201 14.01 22.55 -8.26
CA THR A 201 15.30 21.87 -8.35
C THR A 201 15.66 21.20 -7.03
N VAL A 202 15.55 21.92 -5.91
CA VAL A 202 15.83 21.36 -4.58
C VAL A 202 14.88 20.22 -4.27
N LEU A 203 13.59 20.40 -4.60
CA LEU A 203 12.61 19.33 -4.50
C LEU A 203 13.12 18.11 -5.29
N VAL A 204 13.21 18.19 -6.63
CA VAL A 204 13.61 17.07 -7.50
C VAL A 204 14.93 16.41 -7.09
N MET A 205 15.92 17.16 -6.58
CA MET A 205 17.16 16.58 -6.05
C MET A 205 16.91 15.73 -4.79
N VAL A 206 16.16 16.25 -3.82
CA VAL A 206 15.78 15.49 -2.61
C VAL A 206 14.98 14.26 -3.00
N CYS A 207 14.05 14.41 -3.94
CA CYS A 207 13.24 13.35 -4.49
C CYS A 207 14.09 12.22 -5.08
N GLY A 208 14.98 12.54 -6.01
CA GLY A 208 15.84 11.56 -6.65
C GLY A 208 16.78 10.88 -5.66
N ALA A 209 17.25 11.59 -4.63
CA ALA A 209 18.11 11.01 -3.59
C ALA A 209 17.34 9.98 -2.75
N LEU A 210 16.12 10.32 -2.31
CA LEU A 210 15.25 9.39 -1.58
C LEU A 210 14.89 8.16 -2.42
N VAL A 211 14.58 8.37 -3.71
CA VAL A 211 14.32 7.28 -4.69
C VAL A 211 15.53 6.35 -4.84
N ALA A 212 16.75 6.91 -4.93
CA ALA A 212 17.97 6.11 -5.01
C ALA A 212 18.23 5.30 -3.72
N VAL A 213 18.03 5.90 -2.55
CA VAL A 213 18.14 5.21 -1.26
C VAL A 213 17.14 4.07 -1.16
N LEU A 214 15.87 4.33 -1.54
CA LEU A 214 14.84 3.31 -1.61
C LEU A 214 15.24 2.17 -2.55
N GLY A 215 15.78 2.49 -3.74
CA GLY A 215 16.32 1.51 -4.67
C GLY A 215 17.40 0.61 -4.07
N GLY A 216 18.33 1.19 -3.31
CA GLY A 216 19.35 0.44 -2.57
C GLY A 216 18.76 -0.53 -1.53
N TRP A 217 17.74 -0.09 -0.79
CA TRP A 217 17.00 -0.93 0.15
C TRP A 217 16.28 -2.10 -0.54
N PHE A 218 15.66 -1.86 -1.70
CA PHE A 218 15.03 -2.88 -2.52
C PHE A 218 16.02 -3.94 -3.02
N ILE A 219 17.23 -3.52 -3.45
CA ILE A 219 18.29 -4.45 -3.84
C ILE A 219 18.73 -5.29 -2.64
N TYR A 220 18.96 -4.66 -1.48
CA TYR A 220 19.39 -5.34 -0.26
C TYR A 220 18.39 -6.43 0.16
N THR A 221 17.10 -6.06 0.24
CA THR A 221 16.02 -7.00 0.60
C THR A 221 15.80 -8.06 -0.48
N GLY A 222 15.89 -7.70 -1.76
CA GLY A 222 15.79 -8.61 -2.90
C GLY A 222 16.88 -9.69 -2.89
N ILE A 223 18.14 -9.31 -2.62
CA ILE A 223 19.25 -10.25 -2.43
C ILE A 223 18.96 -11.19 -1.24
N GLY A 224 18.36 -10.68 -0.17
CA GLY A 224 17.92 -11.49 0.97
C GLY A 224 16.93 -12.59 0.56
N PHE A 225 15.91 -12.26 -0.25
CA PHE A 225 14.94 -13.23 -0.75
C PHE A 225 15.55 -14.27 -1.69
N VAL A 226 16.46 -13.86 -2.60
CA VAL A 226 17.17 -14.82 -3.48
C VAL A 226 18.05 -15.77 -2.68
N ARG A 227 18.66 -15.29 -1.58
CA ARG A 227 19.52 -16.09 -0.69
C ARG A 227 18.75 -16.94 0.33
N GLY A 228 17.41 -16.86 0.37
CA GLY A 228 16.58 -17.65 1.29
C GLY A 228 16.46 -17.08 2.71
N ARG A 229 16.90 -15.85 2.98
CA ARG A 229 16.72 -15.16 4.29
C ARG A 229 15.29 -14.64 4.54
N GLY A 230 14.31 -15.12 3.78
CA GLY A 230 12.93 -14.65 3.86
C GLY A 230 12.18 -15.05 5.14
N ASP A 231 12.76 -15.99 5.91
CA ASP A 231 12.12 -16.63 7.06
C ASP A 231 12.80 -16.29 8.41
N ASP A 232 13.79 -15.40 8.43
CA ASP A 232 14.54 -15.03 9.66
C ASP A 232 13.72 -14.14 10.62
N ALA A 233 12.45 -13.86 10.30
CA ALA A 233 11.47 -13.22 11.19
C ALA A 233 10.42 -14.22 11.72
N GLN A 234 10.75 -15.52 11.78
CA GLN A 234 10.07 -16.42 12.70
C GLN A 234 10.49 -15.97 14.13
N PRO A 235 9.57 -15.58 15.03
CA PRO A 235 9.93 -15.47 16.45
C PRO A 235 10.53 -16.81 16.90
N PRO A 236 11.54 -16.82 17.79
CA PRO A 236 12.32 -18.01 18.07
C PRO A 236 11.41 -19.20 18.33
N THR A 237 11.43 -20.17 17.41
CA THR A 237 10.95 -21.52 17.66
C THR A 237 11.84 -22.08 18.76
N GLY A 238 11.31 -22.12 19.98
CA GLY A 238 12.04 -22.54 21.17
C GLY A 238 12.19 -21.45 22.23
N ALA A 239 11.13 -20.71 22.54
CA ALA A 239 10.88 -20.52 23.96
C ALA A 239 10.40 -21.88 24.47
N GLU A 240 11.24 -22.56 25.26
CA GLU A 240 10.79 -23.61 26.14
C GLU A 240 9.47 -23.15 26.76
N TYR A 241 8.37 -23.81 26.37
CA TYR A 241 7.15 -23.76 27.14
C TYR A 241 7.50 -24.40 28.47
N ASP A 242 7.78 -23.55 29.44
CA ASP A 242 8.24 -23.92 30.76
C ASP A 242 7.18 -24.81 31.42
N SER A 243 7.42 -26.12 31.33
CA SER A 243 6.55 -27.19 31.83
C SER A 243 6.35 -27.18 33.35
N GLU A 244 6.94 -26.21 34.05
CA GLU A 244 6.72 -25.97 35.48
C GLU A 244 5.36 -25.31 35.77
N HIS A 245 4.83 -24.45 34.89
CA HIS A 245 3.56 -23.75 35.17
C HIS A 245 2.35 -24.68 35.04
N ASP A 246 2.37 -25.59 34.05
CA ASP A 246 1.33 -26.60 33.86
C ASP A 246 1.39 -27.72 34.92
N ARG A 247 2.59 -28.06 35.44
CA ARG A 247 2.71 -28.97 36.57
C ARG A 247 2.14 -28.38 37.86
N ALA A 248 2.37 -27.10 38.12
CA ALA A 248 1.84 -26.42 39.31
C ALA A 248 0.30 -26.34 39.28
N GLN A 249 -0.30 -26.03 38.12
CA GLN A 249 -1.76 -26.02 37.96
C GLN A 249 -2.36 -27.43 37.97
N SER A 250 -1.69 -28.43 37.38
CA SER A 250 -2.15 -29.82 37.43
C SER A 250 -2.12 -30.39 38.85
N THR A 251 -1.09 -30.07 39.67
CA THR A 251 -1.06 -30.45 41.09
C THR A 251 -2.09 -29.72 41.94
N ALA A 252 -2.40 -28.46 41.62
CA ALA A 252 -3.44 -27.70 42.32
C ALA A 252 -4.84 -28.25 42.01
N ILE A 253 -5.14 -28.54 40.75
CA ILE A 253 -6.42 -29.11 40.32
C ILE A 253 -6.61 -30.55 40.82
N ALA A 254 -5.54 -31.35 40.90
CA ALA A 254 -5.59 -32.69 41.47
C ALA A 254 -5.84 -32.69 42.99
N ASN A 255 -5.34 -31.69 43.72
CA ASN A 255 -5.59 -31.55 45.16
C ASN A 255 -7.02 -31.07 45.46
N GLU A 256 -7.63 -30.25 44.60
CA GLU A 256 -9.02 -29.82 44.76
C GLU A 256 -10.03 -30.90 44.31
N ALA A 257 -9.68 -31.71 43.32
CA ALA A 257 -10.51 -32.84 42.88
C ALA A 257 -10.42 -34.09 43.78
N GLY A 258 -9.42 -34.17 44.66
CA GLY A 258 -9.21 -35.28 45.60
C GLY A 258 -9.99 -35.19 46.92
N VAL A 259 -10.77 -34.12 47.15
CA VAL A 259 -11.59 -33.94 48.36
C VAL A 259 -13.07 -34.12 48.01
N SER A 260 -13.44 -35.26 47.44
CA SER A 260 -14.79 -35.81 47.63
C SER A 260 -14.79 -37.30 47.35
N HIS A 261 -15.26 -38.05 48.36
CA HIS A 261 -15.54 -39.50 48.39
C HIS A 261 -14.40 -40.48 48.69
N ASP A 262 -14.26 -40.79 49.99
CA ASP A 262 -14.27 -42.15 50.55
C ASP A 262 -14.74 -42.00 52.02
N GLY A 263 -15.69 -42.71 52.62
CA GLY A 263 -16.19 -44.06 52.39
C GLY A 263 -15.92 -44.91 53.64
N GLY A 264 -16.98 -45.34 54.35
CA GLY A 264 -16.93 -46.47 55.32
C GLY A 264 -17.44 -46.12 56.73
N SER A 265 -18.63 -46.56 57.18
CA SER A 265 -18.99 -47.94 57.59
C SER A 265 -18.14 -48.49 58.73
N HIS A 266 -18.68 -48.52 59.96
CA HIS A 266 -18.56 -49.68 60.85
C HIS A 266 -19.64 -49.66 61.95
N ARG A 267 -20.24 -50.85 62.14
CA ARG A 267 -21.12 -51.25 63.25
C ARG A 267 -20.34 -51.26 64.56
N ASP A 268 -20.99 -50.87 65.66
CA ASP A 268 -21.35 -51.72 66.80
C ASP A 268 -22.49 -51.07 67.59
#